data_AF-A0A2P4QHP2-F1
#
_entry.id   AF-A0A2P4QHP2-F1
#
_cell.length_a   1.000
_cell.length_b   1.000
_cell.length_c   1.000
_cell.angle_alpha   90.00
_cell.angle_beta   90.00
_cell.angle_gamma   90.00
#
_symmetry.space_group_name_H-M   'P 1'
#
loop_
_entity.id
_entity.type
_entity.pdbx_description
1 polymer ?
#
loop_
_entity_poly.entity_id
_entity_poly.type
_entity_poly.pdbx_seq_one_letter_code
_entity_poly.pdbx_strand_id
1 'polypeptide(L)'
;MSFAMFSTKANEYKHIFKLDNVLAHIYSHEHKRLQPGQHLFIFLQIDEFQLIFKDRKERAELFKQLMYVLGHHMTRKIPNIFIQTLLSGTAPQDAIRAMEPSMYSCEPLDLPLLSLESRLDIMREFATNQDVSDCVWMPKIWIHQLLLDTGGLPRALEYLFTELFGQKFTNIKEFFENLEKRITIPSTIYANVTNDINKAYKIKAYARNHKILINELIYRNIMVIESDMSDELQDGNSTEKLEHLERDRHLILRKLEGKDKVLIDIPYFFMYLYADVLGIFTENLNKAFLPDSDWSWNNWKIFIADFIASHITMIDVLKKEKLLKLGDFFRSAQGSDITLGLLINFESVEIYELIHQFPCLNLSAKAGKTAMLKPGYIMINGYSASFADVFFLVDNPEPILIAIQCRKRKKSLDLKIIEDEHKKNLNISEKIKEKAEKIREDAEVKGREMKEKLRNEAEQYTQLADFLSKYRIITIFITTQRFSEKLEDLPDDCILIHQENFDIFFGPVFSSRIKLVMTRDSNPNLSTASELMSRYKAISQNIGERIEKTRKRRIFRSHKEFCQEFPDLAEDDEIRNNFVYYPYPPHIEPFEHSNKRTRL
;
A
#
# COMPACT_ATOMS: atom_id res chain seq x y z
N MET A 1 18.58 -9.74 -42.41
CA MET A 1 18.37 -8.43 -43.07
C MET A 1 17.88 -7.46 -42.01
N SER A 2 18.50 -6.28 -41.82
CA SER A 2 18.00 -5.32 -40.83
C SER A 2 16.68 -4.70 -41.29
N PHE A 3 15.85 -4.21 -40.37
CA PHE A 3 14.59 -3.53 -40.71
C PHE A 3 14.84 -2.32 -41.62
N ALA A 4 15.93 -1.58 -41.39
CA ALA A 4 16.33 -0.46 -42.25
C ALA A 4 16.61 -0.91 -43.69
N MET A 5 17.38 -1.99 -43.88
CA MET A 5 17.63 -2.54 -45.22
C MET A 5 16.37 -3.10 -45.88
N PHE A 6 15.51 -3.77 -45.11
CA PHE A 6 14.22 -4.25 -45.61
C PHE A 6 13.34 -3.09 -46.05
N SER A 7 13.18 -2.06 -45.22
CA SER A 7 12.35 -0.89 -45.51
C SER A 7 12.81 -0.15 -46.76
N THR A 8 14.11 0.13 -46.90
CA THR A 8 14.67 0.78 -48.09
C THR A 8 14.38 -0.02 -49.35
N LYS A 9 14.60 -1.34 -49.34
CA LYS A 9 14.33 -2.21 -50.48
C LYS A 9 12.83 -2.37 -50.76
N ALA A 10 12.01 -2.51 -49.72
CA ALA A 10 10.56 -2.66 -49.86
C ALA A 10 9.92 -1.39 -50.44
N ASN A 11 10.49 -0.22 -50.17
CA ASN A 11 10.00 1.06 -50.71
C ASN A 11 10.10 1.13 -52.24
N GLU A 12 11.14 0.54 -52.84
CA GLU A 12 11.28 0.41 -54.31
C GLU A 12 10.11 -0.40 -54.92
N TYR A 13 9.54 -1.30 -54.12
CA TYR A 13 8.43 -2.18 -54.48
C TYR A 13 7.11 -1.79 -53.78
N LYS A 14 6.98 -0.57 -53.24
CA LYS A 14 5.77 -0.15 -52.50
C LYS A 14 4.47 -0.30 -53.29
N HIS A 15 4.57 -0.20 -54.62
CA HIS A 15 3.44 -0.33 -55.53
C HIS A 15 2.88 -1.76 -55.61
N ILE A 16 3.70 -2.77 -55.26
CA ILE A 16 3.32 -4.19 -55.23
C ILE A 16 2.88 -4.65 -53.84
N PHE A 17 3.44 -4.06 -52.77
CA PHE A 17 3.07 -4.32 -51.37
C PHE A 17 1.74 -3.64 -50.98
N LYS A 18 0.69 -3.89 -51.76
CA LYS A 18 -0.69 -3.52 -51.39
C LYS A 18 -1.29 -4.64 -50.55
N LEU A 19 -1.93 -4.29 -49.44
CA LEU A 19 -2.58 -5.25 -48.53
C LEU A 19 -3.56 -6.15 -49.30
N ASP A 20 -4.38 -5.59 -50.20
CA ASP A 20 -5.31 -6.33 -51.07
C ASP A 20 -4.62 -7.47 -51.84
N ASN A 21 -3.45 -7.20 -52.42
CA ASN A 21 -2.70 -8.19 -53.21
C ASN A 21 -2.16 -9.31 -52.32
N VAL A 22 -1.65 -8.95 -51.15
CA VAL A 22 -1.14 -9.91 -50.16
C VAL A 22 -2.27 -10.81 -49.67
N LEU A 23 -3.42 -10.23 -49.32
CA LEU A 23 -4.58 -10.98 -48.84
C LEU A 23 -5.17 -11.89 -49.93
N ALA A 24 -5.29 -11.41 -51.16
CA ALA A 24 -5.74 -12.21 -52.29
C ALA A 24 -4.79 -13.38 -52.56
N HIS A 25 -3.48 -13.16 -52.42
CA HIS A 25 -2.49 -14.22 -52.56
C HIS A 25 -2.61 -15.28 -51.46
N ILE A 26 -2.70 -14.87 -50.18
CA ILE A 26 -2.92 -15.77 -49.05
C ILE A 26 -4.20 -16.58 -49.26
N TYR A 27 -5.30 -15.91 -49.61
CA TYR A 27 -6.56 -16.57 -49.91
C TYR A 27 -6.39 -17.59 -51.03
N SER A 28 -5.77 -17.25 -52.16
CA SER A 28 -5.55 -18.19 -53.26
C SER A 28 -4.70 -19.41 -52.88
N HIS A 29 -3.74 -19.24 -51.97
CA HIS A 29 -2.88 -20.32 -51.49
C HIS A 29 -3.64 -21.26 -50.54
N GLU A 30 -4.37 -20.69 -49.58
CA GLU A 30 -5.19 -21.44 -48.64
C GLU A 30 -6.51 -21.95 -49.27
N HIS A 31 -6.94 -21.40 -50.41
CA HIS A 31 -8.18 -21.80 -51.09
C HIS A 31 -8.18 -23.28 -51.47
N LYS A 32 -7.00 -23.87 -51.72
CA LYS A 32 -6.86 -25.32 -51.95
C LYS A 32 -7.28 -26.18 -50.75
N ARG A 33 -7.32 -25.59 -49.55
CA ARG A 33 -7.76 -26.21 -48.28
C ARG A 33 -9.13 -25.74 -47.82
N LEU A 34 -9.67 -24.66 -48.39
CA LEU A 34 -10.97 -24.08 -48.05
C LEU A 34 -12.06 -24.66 -48.97
N GLN A 35 -13.18 -25.08 -48.39
CA GLN A 35 -14.35 -25.51 -49.15
C GLN A 35 -15.03 -24.32 -49.85
N PRO A 36 -15.76 -24.55 -50.96
CA PRO A 36 -16.55 -23.50 -51.61
C PRO A 36 -17.48 -22.79 -50.62
N GLY A 37 -17.42 -21.46 -50.57
CA GLY A 37 -18.23 -20.63 -49.66
C GLY A 37 -17.63 -20.40 -48.26
N GLN A 38 -16.44 -20.92 -47.96
CA GLN A 38 -15.76 -20.64 -46.69
C GLN A 38 -15.02 -19.29 -46.72
N HIS A 39 -15.09 -18.59 -45.58
CA HIS A 39 -14.40 -17.32 -45.35
C HIS A 39 -13.04 -17.57 -44.69
N LEU A 40 -12.00 -16.85 -45.14
CA LEU A 40 -10.72 -16.76 -44.45
C LEU A 40 -10.80 -15.66 -43.39
N PHE A 41 -10.63 -16.05 -42.12
CA PHE A 41 -10.53 -15.14 -40.99
C PHE A 41 -9.07 -14.92 -40.60
N ILE A 42 -8.63 -13.66 -40.57
CA ILE A 42 -7.29 -13.27 -40.16
C ILE A 42 -7.40 -12.43 -38.89
N PHE A 43 -6.78 -12.90 -37.81
CA PHE A 43 -6.61 -12.12 -36.59
C PHE A 43 -5.28 -11.36 -36.69
N LEU A 44 -5.35 -10.03 -36.80
CA LEU A 44 -4.18 -9.17 -36.84
C LEU A 44 -4.00 -8.52 -35.48
N GLN A 45 -3.02 -9.01 -34.71
CA GLN A 45 -2.62 -8.39 -33.45
C GLN A 45 -1.54 -7.34 -33.69
N ILE A 46 -1.79 -6.13 -33.22
CA ILE A 46 -0.82 -5.02 -33.19
C ILE A 46 -0.51 -4.74 -31.74
N ASP A 47 0.69 -5.13 -31.31
CA ASP A 47 1.15 -4.90 -29.95
C ASP A 47 1.85 -3.55 -29.80
N GLU A 48 1.82 -3.00 -28.59
CA GLU A 48 2.40 -1.70 -28.24
C GLU A 48 1.95 -0.53 -29.12
N PHE A 49 0.65 -0.50 -29.51
CA PHE A 49 0.14 0.50 -30.46
C PHE A 49 0.31 1.96 -29.98
N GLN A 50 0.39 2.20 -28.67
CA GLN A 50 0.67 3.52 -28.09
C GLN A 50 1.96 4.16 -28.62
N LEU A 51 2.92 3.36 -29.10
CA LEU A 51 4.15 3.86 -29.70
C LEU A 51 3.91 4.63 -31.00
N ILE A 52 2.78 4.37 -31.66
CA ILE A 52 2.33 5.15 -32.82
C ILE A 52 1.97 6.57 -32.38
N PHE A 53 1.34 6.75 -31.22
CA PHE A 53 0.84 8.04 -30.73
C PHE A 53 1.89 8.96 -30.09
N LYS A 54 3.17 8.53 -29.97
CA LYS A 54 4.21 9.30 -29.27
C LYS A 54 4.56 10.67 -29.90
N ASP A 55 4.29 10.88 -31.21
CA ASP A 55 4.42 12.19 -31.88
C ASP A 55 3.04 12.71 -32.30
N ARG A 56 2.55 13.76 -31.63
CA ARG A 56 1.12 14.15 -31.59
C ARG A 56 0.47 14.58 -32.91
N LYS A 57 1.21 14.99 -33.95
CA LYS A 57 0.61 15.53 -35.19
C LYS A 57 0.72 14.62 -36.40
N GLU A 58 1.91 14.12 -36.74
CA GLU A 58 2.09 13.31 -37.96
C GLU A 58 1.71 11.83 -37.78
N ARG A 59 1.74 11.29 -36.55
CA ARG A 59 1.51 9.86 -36.31
C ARG A 59 0.11 9.49 -35.83
N ALA A 60 -0.66 10.44 -35.31
CA ALA A 60 -2.11 10.24 -35.14
C ALA A 60 -2.78 9.99 -36.51
N GLU A 61 -2.31 10.68 -37.54
CA GLU A 61 -2.71 10.45 -38.92
C GLU A 61 -2.27 9.06 -39.43
N LEU A 62 -1.07 8.59 -39.05
CA LEU A 62 -0.63 7.23 -39.37
C LEU A 62 -1.55 6.16 -38.75
N PHE A 63 -1.94 6.31 -37.48
CA PHE A 63 -2.89 5.40 -36.84
C PHE A 63 -4.23 5.41 -37.58
N LYS A 64 -4.77 6.60 -37.88
CA LYS A 64 -6.02 6.75 -38.62
C LYS A 64 -5.95 6.11 -40.01
N GLN A 65 -4.85 6.30 -40.74
CA GLN A 65 -4.62 5.67 -42.05
C GLN A 65 -4.53 4.15 -41.96
N LEU A 66 -3.80 3.63 -40.99
CA LEU A 66 -3.71 2.20 -40.73
C LEU A 66 -5.10 1.60 -40.47
N MET A 67 -5.86 2.22 -39.57
CA MET A 67 -7.20 1.78 -39.24
C MET A 67 -8.17 1.96 -40.41
N TYR A 68 -8.03 3.01 -41.24
CA TYR A 68 -8.79 3.19 -42.48
C TYR A 68 -8.57 2.05 -43.46
N VAL A 69 -7.31 1.66 -43.68
CA VAL A 69 -6.98 0.54 -44.57
C VAL A 69 -7.55 -0.78 -44.02
N LEU A 70 -7.40 -1.04 -42.72
CA LEU A 70 -7.90 -2.27 -42.09
C LEU A 70 -9.42 -2.33 -42.01
N GLY A 71 -10.09 -1.20 -41.74
CA GLY A 71 -11.55 -1.11 -41.60
C GLY A 71 -12.31 -1.53 -42.87
N HIS A 72 -11.74 -1.31 -44.04
CA HIS A 72 -12.30 -1.81 -45.29
C HIS A 72 -12.37 -3.34 -45.34
N HIS A 73 -11.42 -4.04 -44.72
CA HIS A 73 -11.40 -5.50 -44.68
C HIS A 73 -12.25 -6.07 -43.53
N MET A 74 -12.44 -5.31 -42.45
CA MET A 74 -13.42 -5.63 -41.41
C MET A 74 -14.86 -5.58 -41.95
N THR A 75 -15.13 -4.72 -42.93
CA THR A 75 -16.45 -4.53 -43.55
C THR A 75 -16.67 -5.38 -44.82
N ARG A 76 -15.81 -6.38 -45.07
CA ARG A 76 -15.90 -7.34 -46.19
C ARG A 76 -15.75 -6.72 -47.59
N LYS A 77 -14.86 -5.74 -47.77
CA LYS A 77 -14.53 -5.18 -49.11
C LYS A 77 -14.05 -6.24 -50.11
N ILE A 78 -13.33 -7.28 -49.65
CA ILE A 78 -12.99 -8.45 -50.47
C ILE A 78 -13.94 -9.59 -50.08
N PRO A 79 -14.71 -10.15 -51.02
CA PRO A 79 -15.53 -11.33 -50.75
C PRO A 79 -14.68 -12.46 -50.15
N ASN A 80 -15.20 -13.12 -49.11
CA ASN A 80 -14.57 -14.28 -48.46
C ASN A 80 -13.31 -14.03 -47.62
N ILE A 81 -12.87 -12.79 -47.41
CA ILE A 81 -11.78 -12.47 -46.47
C ILE A 81 -12.30 -11.51 -45.39
N PHE A 82 -12.07 -11.86 -44.13
CA PHE A 82 -12.40 -11.02 -42.98
C PHE A 82 -11.16 -10.83 -42.11
N ILE A 83 -10.86 -9.57 -41.77
CA ILE A 83 -9.77 -9.24 -40.84
C ILE A 83 -10.37 -8.72 -39.55
N GLN A 84 -10.01 -9.35 -38.43
CA GLN A 84 -10.27 -8.82 -37.10
C GLN A 84 -8.95 -8.25 -36.55
N THR A 85 -8.93 -6.94 -36.29
CA THR A 85 -7.77 -6.30 -35.66
C THR A 85 -7.92 -6.31 -34.15
N LEU A 86 -6.84 -6.67 -33.46
CA LEU A 86 -6.70 -6.62 -32.02
C LEU A 86 -5.56 -5.65 -31.70
N LEU A 87 -5.87 -4.56 -31.02
CA LEU A 87 -4.90 -3.57 -30.59
C LEU A 87 -4.52 -3.86 -29.13
N SER A 88 -3.26 -4.17 -28.88
CA SER A 88 -2.71 -4.37 -27.53
C SER A 88 -1.86 -3.16 -27.17
N GLY A 89 -2.20 -2.48 -26.06
CA GLY A 89 -1.51 -1.26 -25.67
C GLY A 89 -2.18 -0.49 -24.55
N THR A 90 -1.56 0.60 -24.13
CA THR A 90 -1.95 1.40 -22.95
C THR A 90 -2.61 2.74 -23.29
N ALA A 91 -2.96 2.99 -24.57
CA ALA A 91 -3.54 4.26 -25.03
C ALA A 91 -4.97 4.11 -25.60
N PRO A 92 -5.92 3.45 -24.91
CA PRO A 92 -7.24 3.16 -25.48
C PRO A 92 -8.00 4.44 -25.87
N GLN A 93 -7.86 5.52 -25.09
CA GLN A 93 -8.55 6.79 -25.37
C GLN A 93 -8.00 7.48 -26.63
N ASP A 94 -6.69 7.43 -26.86
CA ASP A 94 -6.08 7.98 -28.07
C ASP A 94 -6.57 7.21 -29.32
N ALA A 95 -6.71 5.88 -29.19
CA ALA A 95 -7.29 5.05 -30.25
C ALA A 95 -8.77 5.37 -30.50
N ILE A 96 -9.59 5.49 -29.45
CA ILE A 96 -11.02 5.81 -29.58
C ILE A 96 -11.21 7.19 -30.24
N ARG A 97 -10.51 8.22 -29.76
CA ARG A 97 -10.57 9.58 -30.33
C ARG A 97 -10.13 9.63 -31.79
N ALA A 98 -9.09 8.87 -32.16
CA ALA A 98 -8.64 8.80 -33.55
C ALA A 98 -9.70 8.16 -34.50
N MET A 99 -10.62 7.38 -33.94
CA MET A 99 -11.61 6.55 -34.65
C MET A 99 -13.04 7.08 -34.60
N GLU A 100 -13.32 8.10 -33.79
CA GLU A 100 -14.63 8.75 -33.63
C GLU A 100 -15.33 9.15 -34.95
N PRO A 101 -14.63 9.63 -36.02
CA PRO A 101 -15.28 9.97 -37.29
C PRO A 101 -15.41 8.79 -38.28
N SER A 102 -15.27 7.54 -37.84
CA SER A 102 -15.28 6.36 -38.73
C SER A 102 -16.53 5.49 -38.58
N MET A 103 -16.78 4.60 -39.56
CA MET A 103 -17.94 3.68 -39.55
C MET A 103 -17.77 2.47 -38.63
N TYR A 104 -16.68 2.37 -37.88
CA TYR A 104 -16.33 1.24 -37.03
C TYR A 104 -15.77 1.74 -35.70
N SER A 105 -16.10 1.07 -34.61
CA SER A 105 -15.65 1.47 -33.27
C SER A 105 -14.45 0.65 -32.80
N CYS A 106 -13.64 1.27 -31.96
CA CYS A 106 -12.66 0.57 -31.14
C CYS A 106 -13.30 0.32 -29.78
N GLU A 107 -13.77 -0.91 -29.54
CA GLU A 107 -14.27 -1.30 -28.23
C GLU A 107 -13.09 -1.74 -27.35
N PRO A 108 -12.80 -1.04 -26.24
CA PRO A 108 -11.76 -1.46 -25.31
C PRO A 108 -12.21 -2.74 -24.60
N LEU A 109 -11.36 -3.78 -24.66
CA LEU A 109 -11.53 -4.95 -23.81
C LEU A 109 -10.97 -4.64 -22.43
N ASP A 110 -11.79 -4.81 -21.39
CA ASP A 110 -11.32 -4.66 -20.02
C ASP A 110 -10.43 -5.86 -19.63
N LEU A 111 -9.13 -5.60 -19.49
CA LEU A 111 -8.13 -6.58 -19.07
C LEU A 111 -7.72 -6.24 -17.64
N PRO A 112 -8.35 -6.85 -16.63
CA PRO A 112 -8.07 -6.50 -15.24
C PRO A 112 -6.66 -6.93 -14.84
N LEU A 113 -6.10 -6.21 -13.87
CA LEU A 113 -4.88 -6.62 -13.19
C LEU A 113 -5.07 -7.97 -12.51
N LEU A 114 -3.98 -8.70 -12.32
CA LEU A 114 -4.03 -9.97 -11.59
C LEU A 114 -4.47 -9.73 -10.14
N SER A 115 -5.45 -10.50 -9.70
CA SER A 115 -5.85 -10.59 -8.30
C SER A 115 -4.70 -11.19 -7.47
N LEU A 116 -4.71 -11.01 -6.15
CA LEU A 116 -3.78 -11.74 -5.28
C LEU A 116 -4.01 -13.25 -5.38
N GLU A 117 -5.27 -13.68 -5.51
CA GLU A 117 -5.61 -15.08 -5.74
C GLU A 117 -4.94 -15.62 -7.02
N SER A 118 -5.10 -14.91 -8.13
CA SER A 118 -4.49 -15.30 -9.41
C SER A 118 -2.96 -15.37 -9.32
N ARG A 119 -2.33 -14.43 -8.60
CA ARG A 119 -0.88 -14.42 -8.39
C ARG A 119 -0.40 -15.63 -7.57
N LEU A 120 -1.16 -16.01 -6.54
CA LEU A 120 -0.88 -17.19 -5.73
C LEU A 120 -1.12 -18.49 -6.50
N ASP A 121 -2.14 -18.53 -7.36
CA ASP A 121 -2.41 -19.69 -8.21
C ASP A 121 -1.30 -19.90 -9.24
N ILE A 122 -0.78 -18.83 -9.85
CA ILE A 122 0.38 -18.94 -10.75
C ILE A 122 1.62 -19.44 -9.97
N MET A 123 1.87 -18.93 -8.76
CA MET A 123 2.95 -19.44 -7.90
C MET A 123 2.76 -20.93 -7.57
N ARG A 124 1.52 -21.34 -7.26
CA ARG A 124 1.16 -22.74 -6.96
C ARG A 124 1.34 -23.64 -8.16
N GLU A 125 1.05 -23.16 -9.37
CA GLU A 125 1.27 -23.91 -10.62
C GLU A 125 2.76 -24.22 -10.81
N PHE A 126 3.65 -23.23 -10.58
CA PHE A 126 5.10 -23.47 -10.61
C PHE A 126 5.56 -24.49 -9.56
N ALA A 127 5.01 -24.43 -8.34
CA ALA A 127 5.32 -25.39 -7.28
C ALA A 127 4.84 -26.82 -7.64
N THR A 128 3.59 -26.93 -8.09
CA THR A 128 2.94 -28.20 -8.42
C THR A 128 3.64 -28.91 -9.58
N ASN A 129 4.07 -28.15 -10.60
CA ASN A 129 4.84 -28.68 -11.73
C ASN A 129 6.24 -29.19 -11.34
N GLN A 130 6.69 -28.96 -10.10
CA GLN A 130 7.93 -29.50 -9.53
C GLN A 130 7.67 -30.47 -8.36
N ASP A 131 6.45 -30.96 -8.21
CA ASP A 131 6.02 -31.83 -7.10
C ASP A 131 6.24 -31.20 -5.70
N VAL A 132 6.24 -29.86 -5.61
CA VAL A 132 6.44 -29.13 -4.36
C VAL A 132 5.09 -28.86 -3.69
N SER A 133 4.94 -29.33 -2.45
CA SER A 133 3.75 -29.09 -1.63
C SER A 133 3.63 -27.64 -1.17
N ASP A 134 2.39 -27.14 -1.07
CA ASP A 134 2.07 -25.84 -0.45
C ASP A 134 2.69 -25.67 0.95
N CYS A 135 2.88 -26.76 1.70
CA CYS A 135 3.51 -26.75 3.02
C CYS A 135 4.94 -26.15 3.03
N VAL A 136 5.63 -26.13 1.89
CA VAL A 136 7.00 -25.62 1.77
C VAL A 136 7.04 -24.10 1.67
N TRP A 137 6.17 -23.52 0.84
CA TRP A 137 6.24 -22.12 0.44
C TRP A 137 5.13 -21.25 1.03
N MET A 138 3.93 -21.80 1.27
CA MET A 138 2.78 -21.06 1.82
C MET A 138 3.06 -20.46 3.22
N PRO A 139 3.85 -21.10 4.11
CA PRO A 139 4.23 -20.48 5.38
C PRO A 139 5.20 -19.29 5.24
N LYS A 140 5.75 -19.04 4.04
CA LYS A 140 6.72 -17.97 3.78
C LYS A 140 5.98 -16.68 3.43
N ILE A 141 5.53 -15.96 4.46
CA ILE A 141 4.74 -14.72 4.30
C ILE A 141 5.40 -13.69 3.39
N TRP A 142 6.73 -13.65 3.34
CA TRP A 142 7.49 -12.75 2.47
C TRP A 142 7.25 -13.03 0.96
N ILE A 143 6.97 -14.27 0.56
CA ILE A 143 6.60 -14.60 -0.84
C ILE A 143 5.26 -13.93 -1.17
N HIS A 144 4.31 -14.03 -0.24
CA HIS A 144 2.97 -13.48 -0.42
C HIS A 144 3.02 -11.95 -0.46
N GLN A 145 3.89 -11.36 0.36
CA GLN A 145 4.21 -9.94 0.31
C GLN A 145 4.73 -9.57 -1.08
N LEU A 146 5.82 -10.18 -1.56
CA LEU A 146 6.37 -9.90 -2.88
C LEU A 146 5.33 -10.03 -4.02
N LEU A 147 4.49 -11.07 -3.98
CA LEU A 147 3.38 -11.23 -4.91
C LEU A 147 2.41 -10.04 -4.82
N LEU A 148 2.05 -9.61 -3.61
CA LEU A 148 1.21 -8.44 -3.37
C LEU A 148 1.86 -7.14 -3.89
N ASP A 149 3.17 -6.94 -3.70
CA ASP A 149 3.98 -5.79 -4.16
C ASP A 149 3.96 -5.54 -5.66
N THR A 150 3.73 -6.58 -6.47
CA THR A 150 3.56 -6.42 -7.92
C THR A 150 2.34 -5.57 -8.30
N GLY A 151 1.39 -5.34 -7.39
CA GLY A 151 0.14 -4.64 -7.67
C GLY A 151 -0.82 -5.41 -8.59
N GLY A 152 -0.45 -6.60 -9.04
CA GLY A 152 -1.17 -7.35 -10.08
C GLY A 152 -0.68 -7.07 -11.50
N LEU A 153 0.38 -6.28 -11.67
CA LEU A 153 0.99 -6.03 -12.98
C LEU A 153 1.68 -7.31 -13.50
N PRO A 154 1.26 -7.88 -14.65
CA PRO A 154 1.85 -9.10 -15.17
C PRO A 154 3.37 -8.99 -15.39
N ARG A 155 3.85 -7.85 -15.88
CA ARG A 155 5.28 -7.63 -16.11
C ARG A 155 6.09 -7.53 -14.80
N ALA A 156 5.53 -6.94 -13.75
CA ALA A 156 6.17 -6.91 -12.43
C ALA A 156 6.23 -8.33 -11.83
N LEU A 157 5.18 -9.12 -12.03
CA LEU A 157 5.14 -10.53 -11.62
C LEU A 157 6.18 -11.38 -12.39
N GLU A 158 6.35 -11.13 -13.69
CA GLU A 158 7.38 -11.79 -14.49
C GLU A 158 8.80 -11.47 -14.00
N TYR A 159 9.08 -10.21 -13.63
CA TYR A 159 10.37 -9.85 -13.01
C TYR A 159 10.58 -10.56 -11.68
N LEU A 160 9.55 -10.62 -10.85
CA LEU A 160 9.60 -11.39 -9.60
C LEU A 160 9.91 -12.87 -9.88
N PHE A 161 9.19 -13.52 -10.78
CA PHE A 161 9.44 -14.93 -11.09
C PHE A 161 10.77 -15.18 -11.80
N THR A 162 11.26 -14.23 -12.59
CA THR A 162 12.61 -14.31 -13.16
C THR A 162 13.67 -14.27 -12.06
N GLU A 163 13.48 -13.46 -11.02
CA GLU A 163 14.37 -13.41 -9.87
C GLU A 163 14.26 -14.67 -9.00
N LEU A 164 13.04 -15.17 -8.76
CA LEU A 164 12.84 -16.38 -7.96
C LEU A 164 13.32 -17.65 -8.70
N PHE A 165 13.06 -17.77 -10.00
CA PHE A 165 13.22 -19.02 -10.75
C PHE A 165 14.27 -18.95 -11.85
N GLY A 166 15.03 -17.86 -11.96
CA GLY A 166 16.00 -17.65 -13.03
C GLY A 166 15.38 -17.27 -14.38
N GLN A 167 16.23 -16.87 -15.33
CA GLN A 167 15.79 -16.51 -16.68
C GLN A 167 15.08 -17.67 -17.36
N LYS A 168 13.95 -17.39 -18.04
CA LYS A 168 13.10 -18.41 -18.67
C LYS A 168 12.63 -19.51 -17.70
N PHE A 169 12.65 -19.22 -16.39
CA PHE A 169 12.19 -20.10 -15.33
C PHE A 169 12.95 -21.45 -15.26
N THR A 170 14.27 -21.43 -15.46
CA THR A 170 15.10 -22.65 -15.47
C THR A 170 15.43 -23.24 -14.09
N ASN A 171 15.34 -22.44 -13.03
CA ASN A 171 15.82 -22.76 -11.68
C ASN A 171 14.66 -22.94 -10.67
N ILE A 172 13.45 -23.25 -11.13
CA ILE A 172 12.26 -23.40 -10.26
C ILE A 172 12.53 -24.41 -9.13
N LYS A 173 13.08 -25.58 -9.48
CA LYS A 173 13.39 -26.64 -8.50
C LYS A 173 14.40 -26.19 -7.45
N GLU A 174 15.49 -25.58 -7.89
CA GLU A 174 16.56 -25.07 -7.01
C GLU A 174 16.01 -24.03 -6.01
N PHE A 175 15.13 -23.15 -6.47
CA PHE A 175 14.48 -22.17 -5.61
C PHE A 175 13.74 -22.82 -4.45
N PHE A 176 12.88 -23.81 -4.72
CA PHE A 176 12.11 -24.48 -3.67
C PHE A 176 13.00 -25.30 -2.72
N GLU A 177 14.06 -25.96 -3.24
CA GLU A 177 15.05 -26.63 -2.39
C GLU A 177 15.78 -25.64 -1.46
N ASN A 178 16.08 -24.44 -1.94
CA ASN A 178 16.71 -23.39 -1.14
C ASN A 178 15.78 -22.78 -0.08
N LEU A 179 14.46 -22.75 -0.32
CA LEU A 179 13.46 -22.35 0.67
C LEU A 179 13.42 -23.28 1.88
N GLU A 180 13.59 -24.58 1.67
CA GLU A 180 13.66 -25.58 2.74
C GLU A 180 14.93 -25.41 3.57
N LYS A 181 16.06 -25.17 2.90
CA LYS A 181 17.38 -24.94 3.52
C LYS A 181 17.53 -23.55 4.15
N ARG A 182 16.55 -22.66 3.99
CA ARG A 182 16.54 -21.26 4.49
C ARG A 182 17.72 -20.41 3.97
N ILE A 183 18.16 -20.65 2.74
CA ILE A 183 19.32 -19.94 2.14
C ILE A 183 18.89 -18.57 1.57
N THR A 184 17.63 -18.43 1.16
CA THR A 184 17.11 -17.26 0.46
C THR A 184 17.06 -16.00 1.34
N ILE A 185 17.51 -14.85 0.79
CA ILE A 185 17.47 -13.53 1.44
C ILE A 185 16.39 -12.66 0.75
N PRO A 186 15.20 -12.49 1.36
CA PRO A 186 14.06 -11.78 0.73
C PRO A 186 14.33 -10.32 0.37
N SER A 187 15.09 -9.59 1.19
CA SER A 187 15.50 -8.21 0.89
C SER A 187 16.36 -8.09 -0.37
N THR A 188 17.23 -9.07 -0.65
CA THR A 188 18.01 -9.11 -1.91
C THR A 188 17.10 -9.29 -3.12
N ILE A 189 16.13 -10.22 -3.04
CA ILE A 189 15.12 -10.42 -4.09
C ILE A 189 14.35 -9.12 -4.33
N TYR A 190 13.87 -8.48 -3.26
CA TYR A 190 13.12 -7.24 -3.34
C TYR A 190 13.93 -6.15 -4.06
N ALA A 191 15.22 -6.00 -3.71
CA ALA A 191 16.11 -5.01 -4.33
C ALA A 191 16.33 -5.28 -5.83
N ASN A 192 16.55 -6.54 -6.21
CA ASN A 192 16.74 -6.94 -7.60
C ASN A 192 15.49 -6.68 -8.45
N VAL A 193 14.32 -7.13 -7.98
CA VAL A 193 13.03 -6.88 -8.65
C VAL A 193 12.75 -5.37 -8.77
N THR A 194 13.01 -4.62 -7.71
CA THR A 194 12.86 -3.16 -7.70
C THR A 194 13.75 -2.48 -8.75
N ASN A 195 14.99 -2.97 -8.91
CA ASN A 195 15.91 -2.45 -9.93
C ASN A 195 15.41 -2.72 -11.35
N ASP A 196 14.89 -3.92 -11.63
CA ASP A 196 14.39 -4.27 -12.95
C ASP A 196 13.09 -3.54 -13.29
N ILE A 197 12.19 -3.36 -12.32
CA ILE A 197 11.03 -2.48 -12.45
C ILE A 197 11.47 -1.05 -12.76
N ASN A 198 12.45 -0.51 -12.02
CA ASN A 198 12.93 0.84 -12.28
C ASN A 198 13.58 0.99 -13.67
N LYS A 199 14.30 -0.01 -14.17
CA LYS A 199 14.85 0.00 -15.54
C LYS A 199 13.74 0.00 -16.59
N ALA A 200 12.71 -0.83 -16.39
CA ALA A 200 11.62 -1.02 -17.35
C ALA A 200 10.70 0.21 -17.43
N TYR A 201 10.34 0.77 -16.28
CA TYR A 201 9.35 1.84 -16.16
C TYR A 201 9.97 3.23 -15.94
N LYS A 202 11.29 3.32 -15.74
CA LYS A 202 12.02 4.57 -15.50
C LYS A 202 11.47 5.41 -14.34
N ILE A 203 10.89 4.76 -13.34
CA ILE A 203 10.20 5.37 -12.19
C ILE A 203 11.04 6.45 -11.52
N LYS A 204 12.29 6.13 -11.12
CA LYS A 204 13.16 7.09 -10.44
C LYS A 204 13.55 8.27 -11.34
N ALA A 205 13.79 8.01 -12.62
CA ALA A 205 14.17 9.08 -13.56
C ALA A 205 13.01 10.05 -13.76
N TYR A 206 11.79 9.53 -13.90
CA TYR A 206 10.59 10.34 -14.01
C TYR A 206 10.34 11.15 -12.73
N ALA A 207 10.38 10.51 -11.56
CA ALA A 207 10.15 11.17 -10.28
C ALA A 207 11.13 12.30 -9.95
N ARG A 208 12.38 12.20 -10.41
CA ARG A 208 13.38 13.28 -10.26
C ARG A 208 13.00 14.54 -11.04
N ASN A 209 12.38 14.37 -12.19
CA ASN A 209 11.98 15.47 -13.07
C ASN A 209 10.60 16.04 -12.71
N HIS A 210 9.73 15.22 -12.12
CA HIS A 210 8.31 15.54 -11.88
C HIS A 210 7.95 15.47 -10.38
N LYS A 211 8.75 16.08 -9.50
CA LYS A 211 8.64 15.88 -8.04
C LYS A 211 7.29 16.30 -7.46
N ILE A 212 6.75 17.43 -7.92
CA ILE A 212 5.47 17.96 -7.42
C ILE A 212 4.34 17.04 -7.88
N LEU A 213 4.35 16.64 -9.14
CA LEU A 213 3.38 15.70 -9.69
C LEU A 213 3.35 14.38 -8.93
N ILE A 214 4.52 13.77 -8.66
CA ILE A 214 4.54 12.49 -7.95
C ILE A 214 4.07 12.65 -6.50
N ASN A 215 4.36 13.76 -5.82
CA ASN A 215 3.76 14.04 -4.51
C ASN A 215 2.22 14.07 -4.60
N GLU A 216 1.67 14.72 -5.61
CA GLU A 216 0.21 14.80 -5.82
C GLU A 216 -0.39 13.41 -6.08
N LEU A 217 0.27 12.56 -6.87
CA LEU A 217 -0.17 11.18 -7.13
C LEU A 217 -0.19 10.33 -5.85
N ILE A 218 0.88 10.38 -5.05
CA ILE A 218 0.97 9.66 -3.78
C ILE A 218 -0.08 10.18 -2.81
N TYR A 219 -0.21 11.50 -2.69
CA TYR A 219 -1.22 12.14 -1.85
C TYR A 219 -2.63 11.69 -2.26
N ARG A 220 -3.00 11.74 -3.53
CA ARG A 220 -4.31 11.27 -4.02
C ARG A 220 -4.54 9.78 -3.80
N ASN A 221 -3.51 8.94 -3.92
CA ASN A 221 -3.62 7.50 -3.64
C ASN A 221 -3.89 7.24 -2.14
N ILE A 222 -3.11 7.85 -1.25
CA ILE A 222 -3.30 7.72 0.21
C ILE A 222 -4.65 8.33 0.59
N MET A 223 -4.97 9.49 0.02
CA MET A 223 -6.20 10.24 0.26
C MET A 223 -7.43 9.69 -0.47
N VAL A 224 -7.30 8.61 -1.25
CA VAL A 224 -8.42 7.97 -1.97
C VAL A 224 -9.30 9.02 -2.69
N ILE A 225 -8.65 9.98 -3.35
CA ILE A 225 -9.34 11.12 -3.98
C ILE A 225 -9.94 10.66 -5.31
N GLU A 226 -11.28 10.67 -5.40
CA GLU A 226 -12.00 10.46 -6.67
C GLU A 226 -11.59 11.53 -7.68
N SER A 227 -11.21 11.10 -8.88
CA SER A 227 -10.66 11.95 -9.95
C SER A 227 -11.34 11.64 -11.28
N ASP A 228 -11.25 12.55 -12.26
CA ASP A 228 -11.63 12.28 -13.66
C ASP A 228 -10.41 11.85 -14.47
N MET A 229 -10.57 10.97 -15.47
CA MET A 229 -9.44 10.58 -16.34
C MET A 229 -8.81 11.78 -17.07
N SER A 230 -9.60 12.83 -17.31
CA SER A 230 -9.19 14.08 -17.94
C SER A 230 -8.56 15.09 -16.99
N ASP A 231 -8.49 14.81 -15.67
CA ASP A 231 -7.91 15.73 -14.70
C ASP A 231 -6.48 16.12 -15.08
N GLU A 232 -6.21 17.41 -15.08
CA GLU A 232 -4.89 17.99 -15.35
C GLU A 232 -4.19 18.29 -14.02
N LEU A 233 -3.07 17.59 -13.80
CA LEU A 233 -2.23 17.77 -12.63
C LEU A 233 -1.05 18.69 -12.97
N GLN A 234 -0.78 19.64 -12.08
CA GLN A 234 0.33 20.58 -12.23
C GLN A 234 1.66 19.91 -11.90
N ASP A 235 2.66 20.21 -12.72
CA ASP A 235 4.05 19.86 -12.49
C ASP A 235 4.95 21.05 -12.85
N GLY A 236 5.19 21.90 -11.85
CA GLY A 236 5.89 23.17 -12.06
C GLY A 236 5.13 24.06 -13.05
N ASN A 237 5.70 24.25 -14.25
CA ASN A 237 5.12 25.06 -15.32
C ASN A 237 4.39 24.22 -16.39
N SER A 238 4.32 22.90 -16.21
CA SER A 238 3.69 21.98 -17.13
C SER A 238 2.47 21.31 -16.48
N THR A 239 1.60 20.75 -17.30
CA THR A 239 0.41 20.02 -16.86
C THR A 239 0.36 18.66 -17.52
N GLU A 240 0.10 17.63 -16.73
CA GLU A 240 -0.07 16.26 -17.22
C GLU A 240 -1.47 15.75 -16.90
N LYS A 241 -2.10 15.08 -17.87
CA LYS A 241 -3.41 14.46 -17.68
C LYS A 241 -3.26 13.09 -17.03
N LEU A 242 -4.20 12.71 -16.16
CA LEU A 242 -4.20 11.38 -15.56
C LEU A 242 -4.18 10.24 -16.60
N GLU A 243 -4.96 10.35 -17.68
CA GLU A 243 -4.94 9.37 -18.78
C GLU A 243 -3.57 9.22 -19.45
N HIS A 244 -2.76 10.29 -19.52
CA HIS A 244 -1.40 10.23 -20.07
C HIS A 244 -0.45 9.53 -19.12
N LEU A 245 -0.60 9.77 -17.81
CA LEU A 245 0.24 9.13 -16.79
C LEU A 245 -0.01 7.62 -16.71
N GLU A 246 -1.26 7.18 -16.91
CA GLU A 246 -1.57 5.76 -17.06
C GLU A 246 -0.97 5.19 -18.35
N ARG A 247 -1.18 5.86 -19.49
CA ARG A 247 -0.61 5.45 -20.78
C ARG A 247 0.90 5.26 -20.72
N ASP A 248 1.57 6.20 -20.06
CA ASP A 248 3.02 6.25 -19.94
C ASP A 248 3.54 5.42 -18.75
N ARG A 249 2.65 4.65 -18.11
CA ARG A 249 2.93 3.59 -17.13
C ARG A 249 3.47 4.09 -15.78
N HIS A 250 3.05 5.28 -15.37
CA HIS A 250 3.45 5.88 -14.10
C HIS A 250 2.47 5.62 -12.95
N LEU A 251 1.23 5.25 -13.27
CA LEU A 251 0.16 4.91 -12.34
C LEU A 251 -0.83 3.91 -12.96
N ILE A 252 -1.81 3.51 -12.17
CA ILE A 252 -2.96 2.70 -12.59
C ILE A 252 -4.23 3.48 -12.25
N LEU A 253 -5.16 3.62 -13.20
CA LEU A 253 -6.47 4.21 -12.93
C LEU A 253 -7.50 3.12 -12.72
N ARG A 254 -8.08 3.08 -11.52
CA ARG A 254 -9.16 2.17 -11.17
C ARG A 254 -10.50 2.86 -11.34
N LYS A 255 -11.30 2.38 -12.29
CA LYS A 255 -12.69 2.85 -12.48
C LYS A 255 -13.56 2.49 -11.28
N LEU A 256 -14.41 3.42 -10.87
CA LEU A 256 -15.40 3.21 -9.82
C LEU A 256 -16.70 2.67 -10.44
N GLU A 257 -17.19 1.55 -9.92
CA GLU A 257 -18.41 0.93 -10.43
C GLU A 257 -19.61 1.88 -10.26
N GLY A 258 -20.39 2.03 -11.33
CA GLY A 258 -21.56 2.92 -11.36
C GLY A 258 -21.23 4.42 -11.33
N LYS A 259 -19.95 4.82 -11.39
CA LYS A 259 -19.52 6.23 -11.43
C LYS A 259 -18.59 6.47 -12.62
N ASP A 260 -18.72 7.62 -13.26
CA ASP A 260 -17.72 8.10 -14.23
C ASP A 260 -16.54 8.76 -13.50
N LYS A 261 -15.91 8.01 -12.60
CA LYS A 261 -14.79 8.47 -11.75
C LYS A 261 -13.74 7.38 -11.63
N VAL A 262 -12.51 7.80 -11.37
CA VAL A 262 -11.36 6.91 -11.17
C VAL A 262 -10.66 7.20 -9.84
N LEU A 263 -10.00 6.17 -9.31
CA LEU A 263 -9.03 6.28 -8.23
C LEU A 263 -7.64 5.94 -8.74
N ILE A 264 -6.63 6.60 -8.17
CA ILE A 264 -5.23 6.34 -8.50
C ILE A 264 -4.74 5.20 -7.61
N ASP A 265 -4.31 4.10 -8.23
CA ASP A 265 -3.64 3.00 -7.55
C ASP A 265 -2.14 3.00 -7.91
N ILE A 266 -1.29 2.85 -6.90
CA ILE A 266 0.17 2.80 -7.06
C ILE A 266 0.68 1.47 -6.47
N PRO A 267 1.24 0.55 -7.27
CA PRO A 267 1.88 -0.66 -6.75
C PRO A 267 2.96 -0.33 -5.72
N TYR A 268 3.11 -1.16 -4.68
CA TYR A 268 4.06 -0.83 -3.60
C TYR A 268 5.51 -0.74 -4.09
N PHE A 269 5.93 -1.54 -5.09
CA PHE A 269 7.25 -1.35 -5.72
C PHE A 269 7.43 0.06 -6.29
N PHE A 270 6.39 0.66 -6.85
CA PHE A 270 6.42 2.02 -7.40
C PHE A 270 6.45 3.03 -6.25
N MET A 271 5.59 2.83 -5.23
CA MET A 271 5.56 3.66 -4.02
C MET A 271 6.95 3.72 -3.35
N TYR A 272 7.61 2.57 -3.20
CA TYR A 272 8.96 2.46 -2.66
C TYR A 272 9.99 3.25 -3.48
N LEU A 273 9.95 3.10 -4.81
CA LEU A 273 10.85 3.82 -5.73
C LEU A 273 10.61 5.34 -5.74
N TYR A 274 9.34 5.76 -5.68
CA TYR A 274 8.98 7.18 -5.62
C TYR A 274 9.41 7.79 -4.30
N ALA A 275 9.11 7.14 -3.18
CA ALA A 275 9.46 7.62 -1.86
C ALA A 275 10.98 7.74 -1.65
N ASP A 276 11.76 6.79 -2.17
CA ASP A 276 13.23 6.85 -2.16
C ASP A 276 13.78 8.09 -2.89
N VAL A 277 13.13 8.52 -3.98
CA VAL A 277 13.56 9.72 -4.73
C VAL A 277 13.11 11.01 -4.08
N LEU A 278 11.89 11.03 -3.53
CA LEU A 278 11.27 12.24 -3.02
C LEU A 278 11.64 12.52 -1.56
N GLY A 279 12.08 11.50 -0.82
CA GLY A 279 12.36 11.63 0.61
C GLY A 279 11.11 11.92 1.45
N ILE A 280 9.91 11.58 0.94
CA ILE A 280 8.63 11.84 1.62
C ILE A 280 8.50 10.99 2.89
N PHE A 281 8.94 9.73 2.80
CA PHE A 281 8.95 8.80 3.92
C PHE A 281 10.34 8.77 4.52
N THR A 282 10.42 8.67 5.85
CA THR A 282 11.69 8.43 6.53
C THR A 282 12.28 7.07 6.11
N GLU A 283 13.56 6.85 6.38
CA GLU A 283 14.21 5.57 6.09
C GLU A 283 13.48 4.40 6.79
N ASN A 284 12.97 4.64 8.00
CA ASN A 284 12.20 3.66 8.76
C ASN A 284 10.91 3.28 8.03
N LEU A 285 10.09 4.27 7.64
CA LEU A 285 8.84 4.02 6.92
C LEU A 285 9.07 3.38 5.54
N ASN A 286 10.09 3.84 4.79
CA ASN A 286 10.48 3.24 3.51
C ASN A 286 10.81 1.74 3.64
N LYS A 287 11.45 1.37 4.76
CA LYS A 287 11.86 -0.02 5.03
C LYS A 287 10.84 -0.81 5.85
N ALA A 288 9.81 -0.17 6.41
CA ALA A 288 8.87 -0.81 7.34
C ALA A 288 8.20 -2.04 6.72
N PHE A 289 8.01 -2.04 5.41
CA PHE A 289 7.40 -3.16 4.68
C PHE A 289 8.35 -3.80 3.67
N LEU A 290 9.65 -3.86 3.96
CA LEU A 290 10.49 -4.85 3.30
C LEU A 290 10.11 -6.26 3.79
N PRO A 291 10.38 -7.32 3.01
CA PRO A 291 9.89 -8.65 3.36
C PRO A 291 10.54 -9.26 4.62
N ASP A 292 11.70 -8.73 5.02
CA ASP A 292 12.44 -9.13 6.22
C ASP A 292 12.15 -8.24 7.44
N SER A 293 11.24 -7.27 7.30
CA SER A 293 11.02 -6.26 8.34
C SER A 293 10.32 -6.84 9.56
N ASP A 294 10.88 -6.56 10.73
CA ASP A 294 10.22 -6.83 12.00
C ASP A 294 9.13 -5.78 12.25
N TRP A 295 7.94 -6.24 12.59
CA TRP A 295 6.82 -5.40 13.04
C TRP A 295 6.65 -5.50 14.55
N SER A 296 7.74 -5.27 15.28
CA SER A 296 7.68 -5.12 16.74
C SER A 296 6.74 -3.97 17.14
N TRP A 297 6.33 -3.94 18.40
CA TRP A 297 5.53 -2.82 18.91
C TRP A 297 6.26 -1.47 18.75
N ASN A 298 7.58 -1.44 18.88
CA ASN A 298 8.36 -0.22 18.66
C ASN A 298 8.28 0.24 17.20
N ASN A 299 8.40 -0.68 16.24
CA ASN A 299 8.30 -0.35 14.82
C ASN A 299 6.89 0.07 14.42
N TRP A 300 5.84 -0.45 15.07
CA TRP A 300 4.47 0.04 14.92
C TRP A 300 4.32 1.51 15.34
N LYS A 301 4.92 1.92 16.46
CA LYS A 301 4.92 3.33 16.91
C LYS A 301 5.66 4.25 15.94
N ILE A 302 6.85 3.83 15.52
CA ILE A 302 7.67 4.57 14.56
C ILE A 302 6.90 4.76 13.25
N PHE A 303 6.30 3.68 12.73
CA PHE A 303 5.49 3.73 11.53
C PHE A 303 4.34 4.76 11.62
N ILE A 304 3.58 4.78 12.73
CA ILE A 304 2.50 5.75 12.91
C ILE A 304 3.02 7.19 12.89
N ALA A 305 4.08 7.47 13.64
CA ALA A 305 4.67 8.80 13.70
C ALA A 305 5.20 9.24 12.33
N ASP A 306 5.91 8.36 11.64
CA ASP A 306 6.41 8.59 10.28
C ASP A 306 5.26 8.84 9.30
N PHE A 307 4.21 8.02 9.32
CA PHE A 307 3.07 8.16 8.41
C PHE A 307 2.37 9.52 8.58
N ILE A 308 2.13 9.93 9.83
CA ILE A 308 1.54 11.24 10.16
C ILE A 308 2.46 12.37 9.68
N ALA A 309 3.76 12.27 9.95
CA ALA A 309 4.72 13.29 9.54
C ALA A 309 4.79 13.45 8.02
N SER A 310 4.80 12.33 7.30
CA SER A 310 4.80 12.31 5.84
C SER A 310 3.52 12.87 5.25
N HIS A 311 2.37 12.63 5.87
CA HIS A 311 1.11 13.25 5.46
C HIS A 311 1.17 14.78 5.61
N ILE A 312 1.64 15.29 6.75
CA ILE A 312 1.84 16.73 6.99
C ILE A 312 2.81 17.31 5.95
N THR A 313 3.90 16.60 5.66
CA THR A 313 4.91 17.00 4.68
C THR A 313 4.33 17.12 3.28
N MET A 314 3.50 16.15 2.85
CA MET A 314 2.84 16.22 1.54
C MET A 314 1.87 17.40 1.45
N ILE A 315 1.08 17.67 2.50
CA ILE A 315 0.19 18.83 2.56
C ILE A 315 0.98 20.13 2.36
N ASP A 316 2.13 20.26 3.02
CA ASP A 316 3.00 21.44 2.90
C ASP A 316 3.62 21.58 1.51
N VAL A 317 4.25 20.51 0.99
CA VAL A 317 4.88 20.48 -0.34
C VAL A 317 3.89 20.81 -1.44
N LEU A 318 2.67 20.28 -1.35
CA LEU A 318 1.61 20.50 -2.33
C LEU A 318 0.83 21.80 -2.11
N LYS A 319 1.18 22.58 -1.08
CA LYS A 319 0.50 23.83 -0.71
C LYS A 319 -1.01 23.66 -0.58
N LYS A 320 -1.46 22.53 -0.02
CA LYS A 320 -2.87 22.29 0.26
C LYS A 320 -3.34 23.20 1.40
N GLU A 321 -4.65 23.28 1.59
CA GLU A 321 -5.22 23.96 2.75
C GLU A 321 -4.67 23.33 4.03
N LYS A 322 -4.05 24.15 4.88
CA LYS A 322 -3.42 23.67 6.13
C LYS A 322 -4.38 23.68 7.31
N LEU A 323 -5.41 24.52 7.26
CA LEU A 323 -6.47 24.55 8.27
C LEU A 323 -7.46 23.44 7.96
N LEU A 324 -7.36 22.34 8.70
CA LEU A 324 -8.15 21.13 8.47
C LEU A 324 -9.01 20.85 9.70
N LYS A 325 -10.13 20.16 9.51
CA LYS A 325 -10.80 19.51 10.65
C LYS A 325 -9.99 18.29 11.07
N LEU A 326 -10.02 17.98 12.36
CA LEU A 326 -9.31 16.85 12.94
C LEU A 326 -9.78 15.53 12.30
N GLY A 327 -11.09 15.39 12.05
CA GLY A 327 -11.66 14.24 11.34
C GLY A 327 -11.29 14.16 9.85
N ASP A 328 -10.99 15.29 9.21
CA ASP A 328 -10.53 15.32 7.80
C ASP A 328 -9.05 14.91 7.69
N PHE A 329 -8.25 15.17 8.72
CA PHE A 329 -6.86 14.70 8.79
C PHE A 329 -6.79 13.22 9.22
N PHE A 330 -7.48 12.86 10.29
CA PHE A 330 -7.63 11.47 10.77
C PHE A 330 -8.88 10.83 10.14
N ARG A 331 -8.85 10.66 8.82
CA ARG A 331 -10.03 10.23 8.06
C ARG A 331 -10.59 8.91 8.53
N SER A 332 -11.92 8.81 8.48
CA SER A 332 -12.72 7.69 8.99
C SER A 332 -12.56 7.38 10.47
N ALA A 333 -11.85 8.23 11.23
CA ALA A 333 -11.76 8.03 12.66
C ALA A 333 -13.12 8.28 13.32
N GLN A 334 -13.35 7.56 14.41
CA GLN A 334 -14.58 7.60 15.19
C GLN A 334 -14.34 8.43 16.45
N GLY A 335 -15.29 9.27 16.81
CA GLY A 335 -15.23 10.17 17.96
C GLY A 335 -16.45 11.10 17.91
N SER A 336 -16.59 11.97 18.90
CA SER A 336 -17.71 12.93 18.90
C SER A 336 -17.56 13.95 17.76
N ASP A 337 -18.69 14.40 17.21
CA ASP A 337 -18.72 15.40 16.13
C ASP A 337 -18.00 16.70 16.53
N ILE A 338 -18.06 17.04 17.82
CA ILE A 338 -17.36 18.20 18.39
C ILE A 338 -15.85 18.01 18.28
N THR A 339 -15.32 16.87 18.72
CA THR A 339 -13.88 16.57 18.68
C THR A 339 -13.38 16.42 17.24
N LEU A 340 -14.11 15.71 16.37
CA LEU A 340 -13.74 15.55 14.96
C LEU A 340 -13.84 16.87 14.18
N GLY A 341 -14.71 17.78 14.61
CA GLY A 341 -14.89 19.11 14.03
C GLY A 341 -13.83 20.13 14.46
N LEU A 342 -12.95 19.81 15.41
CA LEU A 342 -11.88 20.71 15.84
C LEU A 342 -10.96 21.06 14.68
N LEU A 343 -10.64 22.34 14.56
CA LEU A 343 -9.72 22.82 13.55
C LEU A 343 -8.28 22.64 14.04
N ILE A 344 -7.40 22.26 13.12
CA ILE A 344 -5.98 22.05 13.35
C ILE A 344 -5.19 22.62 12.17
N ASN A 345 -3.99 23.11 12.47
CA ASN A 345 -3.06 23.59 11.46
C ASN A 345 -1.65 23.12 11.80
N PHE A 346 -0.96 22.54 10.81
CA PHE A 346 0.37 21.99 10.99
C PHE A 346 1.46 22.89 10.40
N GLU A 347 2.51 23.06 11.19
CA GLU A 347 3.81 23.49 10.68
C GLU A 347 4.56 22.30 10.06
N SER A 348 5.70 22.57 9.41
CA SER A 348 6.62 21.50 9.02
C SER A 348 7.03 20.71 10.27
N VAL A 349 7.04 19.38 10.16
CA VAL A 349 7.28 18.48 11.30
C VAL A 349 8.58 17.72 11.21
N GLU A 350 9.18 17.46 12.37
CA GLU A 350 10.32 16.56 12.54
C GLU A 350 10.02 15.53 13.65
N ILE A 351 10.56 14.32 13.50
CA ILE A 351 10.34 13.22 14.43
C ILE A 351 11.52 13.06 15.39
N TYR A 352 11.19 12.87 16.67
CA TYR A 352 12.15 12.68 17.76
C TYR A 352 11.79 11.45 18.58
N GLU A 353 12.64 10.43 18.56
CA GLU A 353 12.54 9.29 19.49
C GLU A 353 13.17 9.64 20.83
N LEU A 354 12.38 9.75 21.89
CA LEU A 354 12.87 10.13 23.21
C LEU A 354 13.62 8.98 23.89
N ILE A 355 14.71 9.32 24.58
CA ILE A 355 15.45 8.37 25.43
C ILE A 355 14.72 8.15 26.76
N HIS A 356 14.13 9.22 27.30
CA HIS A 356 13.42 9.22 28.56
C HIS A 356 11.90 9.22 28.35
N GLN A 357 11.17 8.71 29.34
CA GLN A 357 9.70 8.69 29.31
C GLN A 357 9.17 10.10 29.60
N PHE A 358 8.37 10.63 28.68
CA PHE A 358 7.57 11.82 28.94
C PHE A 358 6.42 11.47 29.90
N PRO A 359 6.15 12.30 30.92
CA PRO A 359 6.65 13.65 31.14
C PRO A 359 8.01 13.70 31.84
N CYS A 360 8.96 14.43 31.27
CA CYS A 360 10.29 14.65 31.82
C CYS A 360 10.82 16.04 31.42
N LEU A 361 11.75 16.58 32.21
CA LEU A 361 12.44 17.84 31.89
C LEU A 361 13.46 17.66 30.76
N ASN A 362 14.11 16.49 30.70
CA ASN A 362 15.11 16.19 29.70
C ASN A 362 14.49 15.44 28.51
N LEU A 363 14.14 16.18 27.47
CA LEU A 363 13.67 15.67 26.18
C LEU A 363 14.82 15.30 25.23
N SER A 364 15.87 14.65 25.75
CA SER A 364 16.93 14.09 24.92
C SER A 364 16.38 12.99 24.01
N ALA A 365 16.72 13.07 22.72
CA ALA A 365 16.31 12.13 21.70
C ALA A 365 17.47 11.21 21.29
N LYS A 366 17.11 10.04 20.75
CA LYS A 366 18.05 9.15 20.07
C LYS A 366 18.72 9.90 18.92
N ALA A 367 19.93 9.47 18.56
CA ALA A 367 20.83 10.17 17.63
C ALA A 367 21.46 11.48 18.17
N GLY A 368 21.43 11.71 19.49
CA GLY A 368 22.17 12.82 20.12
C GLY A 368 21.54 14.20 19.89
N LYS A 369 20.26 14.25 19.49
CA LYS A 369 19.50 15.49 19.34
C LYS A 369 18.74 15.83 20.62
N THR A 370 18.43 17.10 20.84
CA THR A 370 17.52 17.55 21.92
C THR A 370 16.20 17.98 21.30
N ALA A 371 15.12 17.32 21.70
CA ALA A 371 13.77 17.70 21.27
C ALA A 371 13.24 18.86 22.12
N MET A 372 12.32 19.65 21.55
CA MET A 372 11.60 20.69 22.27
C MET A 372 10.10 20.41 22.18
N LEU A 373 9.37 20.66 23.27
CA LEU A 373 7.92 20.57 23.27
C LEU A 373 7.32 21.86 22.70
N LYS A 374 7.20 21.90 21.37
CA LYS A 374 6.60 23.00 20.59
C LYS A 374 5.98 22.45 19.29
N PRO A 375 5.12 23.21 18.58
CA PRO A 375 4.65 22.83 17.26
C PRO A 375 5.78 22.46 16.30
N GLY A 376 5.49 21.56 15.37
CA GLY A 376 6.49 21.03 14.41
C GLY A 376 7.35 19.88 14.95
N TYR A 377 7.13 19.43 16.19
CA TYR A 377 7.90 18.33 16.77
C TYR A 377 6.96 17.16 17.10
N ILE A 378 7.21 16.00 16.49
CA ILE A 378 6.52 14.75 16.76
C ILE A 378 7.42 13.87 17.63
N MET A 379 6.99 13.60 18.85
CA MET A 379 7.75 12.81 19.80
C MET A 379 7.25 11.37 19.83
N ILE A 380 8.17 10.42 19.66
CA ILE A 380 7.92 9.01 19.98
C ILE A 380 8.42 8.77 21.40
N ASN A 381 7.51 8.39 22.29
CA ASN A 381 7.78 8.31 23.70
C ASN A 381 8.60 7.06 24.08
N GLY A 382 9.34 7.18 25.18
CA GLY A 382 10.14 6.10 25.76
C GLY A 382 9.29 4.88 26.13
N TYR A 383 9.91 3.70 26.13
CA TYR A 383 9.24 2.45 26.48
C TYR A 383 8.61 2.53 27.89
N SER A 384 7.38 2.03 28.05
CA SER A 384 6.62 2.06 29.32
C SER A 384 6.31 3.45 29.89
N ALA A 385 6.25 4.48 29.04
CA ALA A 385 5.84 5.81 29.50
C ALA A 385 4.41 5.82 30.05
N SER A 386 4.15 6.73 30.99
CA SER A 386 2.85 6.92 31.62
C SER A 386 1.89 7.81 30.82
N PHE A 387 2.41 8.45 29.78
CA PHE A 387 1.71 9.28 28.81
C PHE A 387 1.94 8.71 27.41
N ALA A 388 0.98 8.92 26.50
CA ALA A 388 0.92 8.47 25.10
C ALA A 388 2.22 8.01 24.41
N ASP A 389 2.06 7.08 23.47
CA ASP A 389 3.13 6.47 22.70
C ASP A 389 3.77 7.42 21.69
N VAL A 390 2.96 8.26 21.06
CA VAL A 390 3.39 9.33 20.15
C VAL A 390 2.61 10.59 20.52
N PHE A 391 3.25 11.75 20.55
CA PHE A 391 2.55 13.00 20.87
C PHE A 391 3.18 14.22 20.19
N PHE A 392 2.37 15.27 19.99
CA PHE A 392 2.79 16.54 19.41
C PHE A 392 1.77 17.65 19.67
N LEU A 393 2.22 18.90 19.48
CA LEU A 393 1.42 20.10 19.71
C LEU A 393 0.89 20.70 18.41
N VAL A 394 -0.29 21.30 18.50
CA VAL A 394 -0.94 22.13 17.48
C VAL A 394 -1.40 23.41 18.16
N ASP A 395 -0.90 24.57 17.75
CA ASP A 395 -1.16 25.84 18.47
C ASP A 395 -2.19 26.75 17.78
N ASN A 396 -2.69 26.35 16.61
CA ASN A 396 -3.62 27.16 15.81
C ASN A 396 -4.76 26.31 15.22
N PRO A 397 -6.03 26.76 15.33
CA PRO A 397 -6.50 27.97 16.00
C PRO A 397 -6.57 27.88 17.53
N GLU A 398 -6.51 26.68 18.09
CA GLU A 398 -6.55 26.44 19.54
C GLU A 398 -5.33 25.60 19.97
N PRO A 399 -4.81 25.77 21.20
CA PRO A 399 -3.71 24.97 21.72
C PRO A 399 -4.19 23.55 22.05
N ILE A 400 -3.79 22.59 21.22
CA ILE A 400 -4.13 21.18 21.33
C ILE A 400 -2.86 20.33 21.48
N LEU A 401 -2.86 19.41 22.46
CA LEU A 401 -1.87 18.36 22.61
C LEU A 401 -2.48 17.04 22.11
N ILE A 402 -2.01 16.57 20.96
CA ILE A 402 -2.42 15.28 20.38
C ILE A 402 -1.60 14.19 21.05
N ALA A 403 -2.28 13.22 21.66
CA ALA A 403 -1.71 12.13 22.43
C ALA A 403 -2.16 10.78 21.83
N ILE A 404 -1.29 10.14 21.05
CA ILE A 404 -1.59 8.92 20.30
C ILE A 404 -1.18 7.67 21.10
N GLN A 405 -2.15 6.77 21.30
CA GLN A 405 -2.00 5.46 21.91
C GLN A 405 -1.89 4.39 20.80
N CYS A 406 -0.72 3.78 20.66
CA CYS A 406 -0.39 2.84 19.59
C CYS A 406 -0.58 1.40 20.08
N ARG A 407 -1.76 0.81 19.79
CA ARG A 407 -2.13 -0.50 20.35
C ARG A 407 -1.98 -1.62 19.32
N LYS A 408 -0.94 -2.44 19.49
CA LYS A 408 -0.81 -3.73 18.79
C LYS A 408 -1.60 -4.83 19.54
N ARG A 409 -2.28 -5.70 18.80
CA ARG A 409 -3.19 -6.86 19.11
C ARG A 409 -3.00 -7.75 20.37
N LYS A 410 -2.14 -7.43 21.34
CA LYS A 410 -1.82 -8.29 22.49
C LYS A 410 -2.83 -8.28 23.64
N LYS A 411 -3.64 -7.22 23.78
CA LYS A 411 -4.65 -7.09 24.84
C LYS A 411 -5.90 -6.47 24.24
N SER A 412 -7.07 -7.02 24.56
CA SER A 412 -8.37 -6.48 24.14
C SER A 412 -8.44 -4.99 24.44
N LEU A 413 -9.06 -4.24 23.53
CA LEU A 413 -9.37 -2.83 23.72
C LEU A 413 -10.88 -2.73 23.95
N ASP A 414 -11.27 -2.18 25.09
CA ASP A 414 -12.64 -1.88 25.48
C ASP A 414 -12.75 -0.37 25.82
N LEU A 415 -13.98 0.13 25.98
CA LEU A 415 -14.21 1.53 26.32
C LEU A 415 -13.54 1.93 27.64
N LYS A 416 -13.51 1.02 28.62
CA LYS A 416 -12.90 1.28 29.92
C LYS A 416 -11.40 1.55 29.80
N ILE A 417 -10.69 0.79 28.97
CA ILE A 417 -9.26 1.01 28.70
C ILE A 417 -9.06 2.36 28.01
N ILE A 418 -9.93 2.71 27.06
CA ILE A 418 -9.88 4.01 26.38
C ILE A 418 -10.06 5.14 27.41
N GLU A 419 -11.08 5.06 28.25
CA GLU A 419 -11.33 6.00 29.34
C GLU A 419 -10.16 6.12 30.32
N ASP A 420 -9.61 4.99 30.77
CA ASP A 420 -8.53 4.97 31.75
C ASP A 420 -7.26 5.61 31.20
N GLU A 421 -6.91 5.32 29.95
CA GLU A 421 -5.76 5.95 29.28
C GLU A 421 -6.01 7.43 28.96
N HIS A 422 -7.23 7.80 28.56
CA HIS A 422 -7.60 9.20 28.36
C HIS A 422 -7.52 10.00 29.67
N LYS A 423 -8.06 9.49 30.77
CA LYS A 423 -7.93 10.09 32.12
C LYS A 423 -6.47 10.23 32.55
N LYS A 424 -5.62 9.24 32.24
CA LYS A 424 -4.17 9.35 32.51
C LYS A 424 -3.52 10.49 31.72
N ASN A 425 -3.91 10.67 30.46
CA ASN A 425 -3.41 11.74 29.60
C ASN A 425 -3.93 13.10 30.06
N LEU A 426 -5.23 13.23 30.37
CA LEU A 426 -5.85 14.46 30.90
C LEU A 426 -5.14 14.96 32.17
N ASN A 427 -4.87 14.06 33.12
CA ASN A 427 -4.29 14.43 34.41
C ASN A 427 -2.77 14.61 34.37
N ILE A 428 -2.17 14.76 33.18
CA ILE A 428 -0.71 14.83 33.04
C ILE A 428 -0.13 16.07 33.73
N SER A 429 -0.78 17.23 33.61
CA SER A 429 -0.34 18.47 34.25
C SER A 429 -0.40 18.34 35.77
N GLU A 430 -1.47 17.75 36.31
CA GLU A 430 -1.64 17.53 37.75
C GLU A 430 -0.56 16.60 38.32
N LYS A 431 -0.29 15.47 37.64
CA LYS A 431 0.78 14.54 38.04
C LYS A 431 2.15 15.18 38.06
N ILE A 432 2.42 16.11 37.13
CA ILE A 432 3.68 16.85 37.12
C ILE A 432 3.73 17.85 38.29
N LYS A 433 2.61 18.51 38.64
CA LYS A 433 2.53 19.36 39.84
C LYS A 433 2.79 18.57 41.12
N GLU A 434 2.16 17.41 41.28
CA GLU A 434 2.41 16.52 42.43
C GLU A 434 3.87 16.08 42.49
N LYS A 435 4.51 15.80 41.35
CA LYS A 435 5.93 15.49 41.29
C LYS A 435 6.79 16.67 41.74
N ALA A 436 6.47 17.89 41.29
CA ALA A 436 7.15 19.11 41.71
C ALA A 436 7.03 19.33 43.22
N GLU A 437 5.85 19.13 43.80
CA GLU A 437 5.59 19.26 45.24
C GLU A 437 6.42 18.26 46.05
N LYS A 438 6.44 16.98 45.66
CA LYS A 438 7.29 15.96 46.31
C LYS A 438 8.77 16.32 46.27
N ILE A 439 9.25 16.86 45.15
CA ILE A 439 10.65 17.31 45.03
C ILE A 439 10.92 18.51 45.96
N ARG A 440 9.95 19.43 46.15
CA ARG A 440 10.06 20.54 47.12
C ARG A 440 10.14 20.03 48.56
N GLU A 441 9.29 19.08 48.93
CA GLU A 441 9.32 18.46 50.26
C GLU A 441 10.65 17.75 50.52
N ASP A 442 11.16 16.99 49.54
CA ASP A 442 12.46 16.33 49.61
C ASP A 442 13.61 17.33 49.73
N ALA A 443 13.51 18.51 49.12
CA ALA A 443 14.53 19.56 49.22
C ALA A 443 14.69 20.10 50.65
N GLU A 444 13.61 20.14 51.44
CA GLU A 444 13.64 20.69 52.80
C GLU A 444 14.48 19.85 53.78
N VAL A 445 14.64 18.55 53.51
CA VAL A 445 15.39 17.61 54.37
C VAL A 445 16.83 17.36 53.90
N LYS A 446 17.31 18.05 52.86
CA LYS A 446 18.67 17.88 52.30
C LYS A 446 19.59 19.05 52.63
N GLY A 447 20.90 18.82 52.52
CA GLY A 447 21.94 19.84 52.70
C GLY A 447 21.87 20.97 51.66
N ARG A 448 22.46 22.13 51.98
CA ARG A 448 22.28 23.41 51.26
C ARG A 448 22.44 23.33 49.74
N GLU A 449 23.49 22.66 49.24
CA GLU A 449 23.75 22.55 47.80
C GLU A 449 22.70 21.69 47.07
N MET A 450 22.29 20.57 47.68
CA MET A 450 21.29 19.67 47.11
C MET A 450 19.89 20.26 47.20
N LYS A 451 19.59 21.00 48.26
CA LYS A 451 18.34 21.74 48.44
C LYS A 451 18.09 22.72 47.31
N GLU A 452 19.12 23.48 46.91
CA GLU A 452 19.01 24.45 45.81
C GLU A 452 18.77 23.75 44.45
N LYS A 453 19.49 22.65 44.19
CA LYS A 453 19.30 21.83 42.97
C LYS A 453 17.87 21.30 42.85
N LEU A 454 17.34 20.71 43.93
CA LEU A 454 15.98 20.15 43.95
C LEU A 454 14.91 21.25 43.83
N ARG A 455 15.10 22.42 44.46
CA ARG A 455 14.18 23.56 44.29
C ARG A 455 14.11 24.03 42.84
N ASN A 456 15.26 24.14 42.16
CA ASN A 456 15.31 24.49 40.75
C ASN A 456 14.62 23.43 39.87
N GLU A 457 14.84 22.14 40.16
CA GLU A 457 14.17 21.05 39.44
C GLU A 457 12.64 21.08 39.64
N ALA A 458 12.16 21.29 40.86
CA ALA A 458 10.73 21.42 41.15
C ALA A 458 10.09 22.62 40.43
N GLU A 459 10.80 23.74 40.35
CA GLU A 459 10.32 24.92 39.64
C GLU A 459 10.20 24.65 38.13
N GLN A 460 11.17 23.95 37.53
CA GLN A 460 11.10 23.53 36.13
C GLN A 460 9.91 22.59 35.87
N TYR A 461 9.61 21.65 36.78
CA TYR A 461 8.41 20.81 36.65
C TYR A 461 7.13 21.63 36.81
N THR A 462 7.09 22.62 37.71
CA THR A 462 5.92 23.51 37.85
C THR A 462 5.66 24.27 36.56
N GLN A 463 6.70 24.82 35.93
CA GLN A 463 6.62 25.49 34.64
C GLN A 463 6.13 24.56 33.52
N LEU A 464 6.61 23.32 33.48
CA LEU A 464 6.13 22.32 32.52
C LEU A 464 4.65 21.99 32.74
N ALA A 465 4.21 21.84 33.99
CA ALA A 465 2.82 21.59 34.29
C ALA A 465 1.90 22.74 33.90
N ASP A 466 2.32 23.99 34.17
CA ASP A 466 1.57 25.20 33.80
C ASP A 466 1.61 25.47 32.29
N PHE A 467 2.63 24.97 31.59
CA PHE A 467 2.64 24.96 30.13
C PHE A 467 1.59 23.97 29.60
N LEU A 468 1.58 22.73 30.10
CA LEU A 468 0.67 21.69 29.63
C LEU A 468 -0.80 21.96 29.98
N SER A 469 -1.08 22.62 31.09
CA SER A 469 -2.47 22.96 31.50
C SER A 469 -3.17 23.93 30.55
N LYS A 470 -2.44 24.57 29.63
CA LYS A 470 -2.99 25.45 28.60
C LYS A 470 -3.53 24.70 27.38
N TYR A 471 -3.19 23.43 27.24
CA TYR A 471 -3.53 22.63 26.07
C TYR A 471 -4.76 21.76 26.32
N ARG A 472 -5.68 21.75 25.37
CA ARG A 472 -6.71 20.72 25.29
C ARG A 472 -6.06 19.41 24.85
N ILE A 473 -6.27 18.32 25.58
CA ILE A 473 -5.64 17.03 25.29
C ILE A 473 -6.61 16.17 24.49
N ILE A 474 -6.24 15.85 23.25
CA ILE A 474 -6.98 14.89 22.42
C ILE A 474 -6.24 13.56 22.46
N THR A 475 -6.92 12.50 22.88
CA THR A 475 -6.35 11.15 22.90
C THR A 475 -6.80 10.35 21.68
N ILE A 476 -5.86 9.89 20.87
CA ILE A 476 -6.15 9.13 19.65
C ILE A 476 -5.68 7.70 19.83
N PHE A 477 -6.57 6.72 19.68
CA PHE A 477 -6.21 5.31 19.66
C PHE A 477 -6.05 4.85 18.22
N ILE A 478 -4.86 4.35 17.88
CA ILE A 478 -4.64 3.67 16.61
C ILE A 478 -4.33 2.21 16.94
N THR A 479 -5.30 1.34 16.62
CA THR A 479 -5.23 -0.07 16.98
C THR A 479 -5.38 -1.01 15.79
N THR A 480 -4.56 -2.06 15.81
CA THR A 480 -4.68 -3.20 14.89
C THR A 480 -5.83 -4.14 15.26
N GLN A 481 -6.59 -3.87 16.31
CA GLN A 481 -7.73 -4.69 16.74
C GLN A 481 -9.02 -4.23 16.04
N ARG A 482 -10.01 -5.12 16.00
CA ARG A 482 -11.40 -4.70 15.79
C ARG A 482 -11.93 -4.13 17.10
N PHE A 483 -12.95 -3.29 16.99
CA PHE A 483 -13.66 -2.73 18.14
C PHE A 483 -15.13 -3.10 18.02
N SER A 484 -15.72 -3.64 19.09
CA SER A 484 -17.07 -4.20 19.07
C SER A 484 -18.08 -3.46 19.93
N GLU A 485 -17.63 -2.51 20.75
CA GLU A 485 -18.50 -1.71 21.61
C GLU A 485 -19.10 -0.53 20.85
N LYS A 486 -20.15 0.08 21.42
CA LYS A 486 -20.85 1.20 20.78
C LYS A 486 -19.94 2.42 20.74
N LEU A 487 -19.76 2.95 19.54
CA LEU A 487 -18.86 4.07 19.27
C LEU A 487 -19.36 5.40 19.85
N GLU A 488 -20.67 5.51 20.06
CA GLU A 488 -21.33 6.65 20.70
C GLU A 488 -20.89 6.85 22.15
N ASP A 489 -20.40 5.79 22.79
CA ASP A 489 -19.95 5.80 24.18
C ASP A 489 -18.45 6.18 24.31
N LEU A 490 -17.76 6.51 23.20
CA LEU A 490 -16.40 7.03 23.26
C LEU A 490 -16.38 8.34 24.05
N PRO A 491 -15.41 8.54 24.96
CA PRO A 491 -15.31 9.80 25.71
C PRO A 491 -15.11 10.99 24.77
N ASP A 492 -15.59 12.16 25.17
CA ASP A 492 -15.22 13.42 24.52
C ASP A 492 -13.69 13.54 24.47
N ASP A 493 -13.18 14.15 23.40
CA ASP A 493 -11.74 14.30 23.16
C ASP A 493 -10.97 12.98 23.00
N CYS A 494 -11.69 11.88 22.76
CA CYS A 494 -11.15 10.62 22.26
C CYS A 494 -11.48 10.39 20.79
N ILE A 495 -10.50 9.87 20.06
CA ILE A 495 -10.65 9.43 18.68
C ILE A 495 -10.17 7.98 18.58
N LEU A 496 -10.88 7.14 17.84
CA LEU A 496 -10.53 5.75 17.57
C LEU A 496 -10.34 5.51 16.07
N ILE A 497 -9.20 4.92 15.72
CA ILE A 497 -8.89 4.34 14.42
C ILE A 497 -8.57 2.87 14.66
N HIS A 498 -9.49 2.00 14.25
CA HIS A 498 -9.34 0.56 14.39
C HIS A 498 -9.17 -0.12 13.03
N GLN A 499 -8.93 -1.43 13.04
CA GLN A 499 -8.56 -2.21 11.85
C GLN A 499 -9.45 -1.98 10.62
N GLU A 500 -10.74 -1.72 10.80
CA GLU A 500 -11.71 -1.62 9.71
C GLU A 500 -11.61 -0.28 8.98
N ASN A 501 -11.04 0.74 9.63
CA ASN A 501 -10.85 2.09 9.11
C ASN A 501 -9.53 2.26 8.36
N PHE A 502 -8.66 1.24 8.38
CA PHE A 502 -7.29 1.35 7.87
C PHE A 502 -7.21 1.66 6.37
N ASP A 503 -8.14 1.14 5.57
CA ASP A 503 -8.15 1.41 4.12
C ASP A 503 -8.35 2.88 3.80
N ILE A 504 -9.08 3.60 4.65
CA ILE A 504 -9.33 5.03 4.49
C ILE A 504 -8.22 5.82 5.18
N PHE A 505 -7.85 5.49 6.42
CA PHE A 505 -6.85 6.26 7.16
C PHE A 505 -5.45 6.17 6.54
N PHE A 506 -4.93 4.94 6.37
CA PHE A 506 -3.60 4.70 5.82
C PHE A 506 -3.57 4.73 4.28
N GLY A 507 -4.75 4.66 3.67
CA GLY A 507 -4.88 4.45 2.24
C GLY A 507 -4.64 2.99 1.82
N PRO A 508 -5.00 2.65 0.57
CA PRO A 508 -4.99 1.29 0.04
C PRO A 508 -3.65 0.57 0.16
N VAL A 509 -2.57 1.28 -0.20
CA VAL A 509 -1.22 0.71 -0.31
C VAL A 509 -0.68 0.29 1.05
N PHE A 510 -0.73 1.18 2.05
CA PHE A 510 -0.24 0.90 3.39
C PHE A 510 -1.18 -0.02 4.17
N SER A 511 -2.50 0.14 4.03
CA SER A 511 -3.49 -0.73 4.69
C SER A 511 -3.30 -2.19 4.30
N SER A 512 -3.12 -2.49 3.01
CA SER A 512 -2.89 -3.86 2.54
C SER A 512 -1.68 -4.53 3.21
N ARG A 513 -0.60 -3.76 3.42
CA ARG A 513 0.62 -4.24 4.09
C ARG A 513 0.43 -4.45 5.58
N ILE A 514 -0.21 -3.49 6.24
CA ILE A 514 -0.51 -3.57 7.67
C ILE A 514 -1.40 -4.79 7.95
N LYS A 515 -2.45 -5.00 7.15
CA LYS A 515 -3.31 -6.17 7.23
C LYS A 515 -2.52 -7.47 7.04
N LEU A 516 -1.49 -7.50 6.17
CA LEU A 516 -0.73 -8.72 5.86
C LEU A 516 0.11 -9.12 7.07
N VAL A 517 0.80 -8.14 7.65
CA VAL A 517 1.52 -8.27 8.92
C VAL A 517 0.56 -8.77 10.02
N MET A 518 -0.61 -8.16 10.14
CA MET A 518 -1.61 -8.51 11.14
C MET A 518 -2.14 -9.94 10.97
N THR A 519 -2.25 -10.42 9.74
CA THR A 519 -2.73 -11.78 9.44
C THR A 519 -1.75 -12.85 9.87
N ARG A 520 -0.45 -12.55 9.85
CA ARG A 520 0.58 -13.44 10.39
C ARG A 520 0.30 -13.85 11.83
N ASP A 521 -0.25 -12.95 12.65
CA ASP A 521 -0.50 -13.17 14.09
C ASP A 521 -1.84 -13.91 14.37
N SER A 522 -2.63 -14.20 13.33
CA SER A 522 -3.99 -14.78 13.41
C SER A 522 -4.16 -16.09 12.64
N ASN A 523 -3.12 -16.52 11.94
CA ASN A 523 -3.23 -17.53 10.91
C ASN A 523 -2.46 -18.79 11.33
N PRO A 524 -3.13 -19.93 11.55
CA PRO A 524 -2.46 -21.14 12.01
C PRO A 524 -1.41 -21.69 11.03
N ASN A 525 -1.45 -21.28 9.76
CA ASN A 525 -0.42 -21.64 8.77
C ASN A 525 0.83 -20.74 8.85
N LEU A 526 0.71 -19.52 9.40
CA LEU A 526 1.78 -18.51 9.42
C LEU A 526 2.34 -18.26 10.81
N SER A 527 1.49 -18.18 11.83
CA SER A 527 1.85 -17.84 13.20
C SER A 527 2.81 -18.85 13.82
N THR A 528 3.70 -18.37 14.68
CA THR A 528 4.47 -19.23 15.57
C THR A 528 3.64 -19.70 16.77
N ALA A 529 4.08 -20.75 17.45
CA ALA A 529 3.44 -21.25 18.67
C ALA A 529 3.36 -20.14 19.74
N SER A 530 4.44 -19.38 19.91
CA SER A 530 4.50 -18.25 20.84
C SER A 530 3.50 -17.14 20.48
N GLU A 531 3.38 -16.80 19.19
CA GLU A 531 2.39 -15.81 18.72
C GLU A 531 0.96 -16.28 19.02
N LEU A 532 0.62 -17.53 18.71
CA LEU A 532 -0.70 -18.11 18.99
C LEU A 532 -1.03 -18.16 20.49
N MET A 533 -0.10 -18.64 21.32
CA MET A 533 -0.27 -18.71 22.78
C MET A 533 -0.44 -17.34 23.42
N SER A 534 0.31 -16.35 22.94
CA SER A 534 0.21 -14.98 23.48
C SER A 534 -1.14 -14.33 23.20
N ARG A 535 -1.90 -14.91 22.26
CA ARG A 535 -3.14 -14.34 21.74
C ARG A 535 -4.38 -15.08 22.21
N TYR A 536 -4.38 -16.40 22.13
CA TYR A 536 -5.56 -17.22 22.38
C TYR A 536 -5.39 -18.01 23.66
N LYS A 537 -6.27 -17.74 24.65
CA LYS A 537 -6.19 -18.40 25.97
C LYS A 537 -6.31 -19.93 25.86
N ALA A 538 -7.09 -20.42 24.89
CA ALA A 538 -7.27 -21.85 24.65
C ALA A 538 -6.02 -22.55 24.08
N ILE A 539 -5.05 -21.81 23.53
CA ILE A 539 -3.85 -22.38 22.92
C ILE A 539 -2.73 -22.47 23.96
N SER A 540 -2.60 -23.64 24.57
CA SER A 540 -1.44 -23.97 25.40
C SER A 540 -0.17 -24.18 24.57
N GLN A 541 0.99 -24.22 25.22
CA GLN A 541 2.27 -24.48 24.55
C GLN A 541 2.27 -25.76 23.72
N ASN A 542 1.74 -26.85 24.29
CA ASN A 542 1.66 -28.13 23.60
C ASN A 542 0.79 -28.05 22.32
N ILE A 543 -0.34 -27.34 22.40
CA ILE A 543 -1.24 -27.16 21.26
C ILE A 543 -0.56 -26.29 20.19
N GLY A 544 0.06 -25.17 20.58
CA GLY A 544 0.78 -24.30 19.65
C GLY A 544 1.90 -25.03 18.91
N GLU A 545 2.73 -25.80 19.61
CA GLU A 545 3.78 -26.62 19.01
C GLU A 545 3.23 -27.72 18.09
N ARG A 546 2.08 -28.33 18.45
CA ARG A 546 1.39 -29.29 17.58
C ARG A 546 0.90 -28.61 16.29
N ILE A 547 0.29 -27.43 16.36
CA ILE A 547 -0.13 -26.66 15.17
C ILE A 547 1.08 -26.41 14.26
N GLU A 548 2.20 -25.94 14.82
CA GLU A 548 3.42 -25.70 14.03
C GLU A 548 3.97 -26.98 13.37
N LYS A 549 3.89 -28.11 14.06
CA LYS A 549 4.34 -29.40 13.53
C LYS A 549 3.41 -29.91 12.42
N THR A 550 2.09 -29.77 12.60
CA THR A 550 1.09 -30.20 11.62
C THR A 550 1.19 -29.40 10.33
N ARG A 551 1.39 -28.07 10.40
CA ARG A 551 1.50 -27.22 9.19
C ARG A 551 2.69 -27.55 8.28
N LYS A 552 3.72 -28.23 8.79
CA LYS A 552 4.83 -28.74 7.97
C LYS A 552 4.41 -29.87 7.03
N ARG A 553 3.25 -30.47 7.26
CA ARG A 553 2.72 -31.62 6.50
C ARG A 553 1.38 -31.32 5.84
N ARG A 554 0.59 -30.39 6.40
CA ARG A 554 -0.74 -30.04 5.91
C ARG A 554 -1.07 -28.57 6.16
N ILE A 555 -1.47 -27.84 5.12
CA ILE A 555 -2.00 -26.49 5.23
C ILE A 555 -3.50 -26.54 5.59
N PHE A 556 -3.95 -25.66 6.50
CA PHE A 556 -5.36 -25.51 6.86
C PHE A 556 -6.02 -24.48 5.94
N ARG A 557 -6.98 -24.90 5.11
CA ARG A 557 -7.66 -23.99 4.17
C ARG A 557 -8.92 -23.35 4.74
N SER A 558 -9.45 -23.91 5.82
CA SER A 558 -10.66 -23.42 6.48
C SER A 558 -10.67 -23.79 7.96
N HIS A 559 -11.57 -23.16 8.70
CA HIS A 559 -11.84 -23.52 10.09
C HIS A 559 -12.24 -24.98 10.25
N LYS A 560 -13.09 -25.48 9.34
CA LYS A 560 -13.51 -26.89 9.31
C LYS A 560 -12.32 -27.85 9.20
N GLU A 561 -11.36 -27.56 8.32
CA GLU A 561 -10.16 -28.39 8.18
C GLU A 561 -9.25 -28.32 9.41
N PHE A 562 -9.13 -27.14 10.02
CA PHE A 562 -8.38 -26.98 11.26
C PHE A 562 -8.97 -27.81 12.40
N CYS A 563 -10.30 -27.76 12.59
CA CYS A 563 -10.98 -28.50 13.65
C CYS A 563 -10.93 -30.03 13.47
N GLN A 564 -10.71 -30.54 12.25
CA GLN A 564 -10.47 -31.97 12.04
C GLN A 564 -9.18 -32.46 12.72
N GLU A 565 -8.16 -31.61 12.79
CA GLU A 565 -6.86 -31.92 13.41
C GLU A 565 -6.83 -31.49 14.89
N PHE A 566 -7.64 -30.48 15.25
CA PHE A 566 -7.74 -29.91 16.59
C PHE A 566 -9.20 -29.83 17.06
N PRO A 567 -9.85 -30.98 17.31
CA PRO A 567 -11.27 -31.02 17.72
C PRO A 567 -11.51 -30.31 19.06
N ASP A 568 -10.51 -30.31 19.95
CA ASP A 568 -10.55 -29.65 21.25
C ASP A 568 -10.75 -28.13 21.17
N LEU A 569 -10.49 -27.54 19.99
CA LEU A 569 -10.61 -26.10 19.73
C LEU A 569 -11.84 -25.74 18.87
N ALA A 570 -12.69 -26.72 18.53
CA ALA A 570 -13.80 -26.51 17.59
C ALA A 570 -14.90 -25.59 18.14
N GLU A 571 -15.15 -25.65 19.44
CA GLU A 571 -16.20 -24.87 20.12
C GLU A 571 -15.68 -23.55 20.72
N ASP A 572 -14.40 -23.21 20.50
CA ASP A 572 -13.82 -21.96 21.02
C ASP A 572 -14.21 -20.76 20.12
N ASP A 573 -15.08 -19.89 20.65
CA ASP A 573 -15.59 -18.72 19.93
C ASP A 573 -14.49 -17.70 19.56
N GLU A 574 -13.44 -17.58 20.37
CA GLU A 574 -12.35 -16.65 20.09
C GLU A 574 -11.55 -17.12 18.88
N ILE A 575 -11.22 -18.41 18.82
CA ILE A 575 -10.54 -19.04 17.68
C ILE A 575 -11.43 -19.00 16.44
N ARG A 576 -12.68 -19.43 16.55
CA ARG A 576 -13.64 -19.50 15.44
C ARG A 576 -13.84 -18.14 14.76
N ASN A 577 -13.90 -17.06 15.53
CA ASN A 577 -14.17 -15.72 15.02
C ASN A 577 -12.91 -14.96 14.56
N ASN A 578 -11.72 -15.31 15.06
CA ASN A 578 -10.49 -14.53 14.83
C ASN A 578 -9.39 -15.27 14.04
N PHE A 579 -9.49 -16.58 13.85
CA PHE A 579 -8.56 -17.30 12.98
C PHE A 579 -8.77 -16.86 11.53
N VAL A 580 -7.66 -16.56 10.87
CA VAL A 580 -7.65 -16.13 9.46
C VAL A 580 -6.95 -17.20 8.64
N TYR A 581 -7.69 -17.90 7.80
CA TYR A 581 -7.16 -18.95 6.92
C TYR A 581 -6.62 -18.39 5.60
N TYR A 582 -5.90 -17.26 5.66
CA TYR A 582 -5.24 -16.68 4.49
C TYR A 582 -4.14 -17.64 3.96
N PRO A 583 -3.95 -17.72 2.63
CA PRO A 583 -4.59 -16.94 1.59
C PRO A 583 -5.75 -17.67 0.90
N TYR A 584 -6.59 -18.38 1.65
CA TYR A 584 -7.76 -19.05 1.10
C TYR A 584 -9.02 -18.18 1.28
N PRO A 585 -9.97 -18.22 0.33
CA PRO A 585 -11.24 -17.53 0.46
C PRO A 585 -11.98 -17.89 1.77
N PRO A 586 -12.67 -16.92 2.41
CA PRO A 586 -12.86 -15.52 2.01
C PRO A 586 -11.73 -14.58 2.49
N HIS A 587 -10.67 -15.09 3.12
CA HIS A 587 -9.67 -14.28 3.81
C HIS A 587 -8.65 -13.60 2.90
N ILE A 588 -8.68 -13.87 1.60
CA ILE A 588 -7.81 -13.23 0.61
C ILE A 588 -8.35 -11.88 0.14
N GLU A 589 -9.67 -11.74 0.09
CA GLU A 589 -10.36 -10.56 -0.45
C GLU A 589 -10.02 -9.25 0.29
N PRO A 590 -9.80 -9.21 1.63
CA PRO A 590 -9.43 -7.98 2.34
C PRO A 590 -8.06 -7.38 1.95
N PHE A 591 -7.24 -8.13 1.23
CA PHE A 591 -5.92 -7.72 0.69
C PHE A 591 -6.01 -7.22 -0.75
N GLU A 592 -7.17 -7.43 -1.37
CA GLU A 592 -7.49 -6.94 -2.69
C GLU A 592 -8.35 -5.68 -2.53
N HIS A 593 -8.15 -4.68 -3.39
CA HIS A 593 -9.09 -3.55 -3.41
C HIS A 593 -10.47 -4.06 -3.81
N SER A 594 -11.51 -3.59 -3.13
CA SER A 594 -12.90 -4.07 -3.22
C SER A 594 -13.47 -4.12 -4.63
N ASN A 595 -12.87 -3.39 -5.59
CA ASN A 595 -13.31 -3.28 -6.98
C ASN A 595 -12.36 -3.96 -7.99
N LYS A 596 -11.45 -4.85 -7.57
CA LYS A 596 -10.93 -5.90 -8.49
C LYS A 596 -12.00 -6.97 -8.79
N ARG A 597 -13.13 -6.91 -8.08
CA ARG A 597 -14.36 -7.65 -8.32
C ARG A 597 -15.15 -7.06 -9.49
N THR A 598 -14.65 -7.26 -10.70
CA THR A 598 -15.53 -7.27 -11.89
C THR A 598 -15.01 -8.37 -12.81
N ARG A 599 -15.36 -9.60 -12.45
CA ARG A 599 -15.66 -10.64 -13.43
C ARG A 599 -17.16 -10.89 -13.34
N LEU A 600 -17.88 -10.54 -14.41
CA LEU A 600 -19.01 -11.33 -14.86
C LEU A 600 -18.47 -12.57 -15.58
#